data_AF-A0A957LMB2-F1
#
_entry.id   AF-A0A957LMB2-F1
#
_cell.length_a   1.000
_cell.length_b   1.000
_cell.length_c   1.000
_cell.angle_alpha   90.00
_cell.angle_beta   90.00
_cell.angle_gamma   90.00
#
_symmetry.space_group_name_H-M   'P 1'
#
loop_
_entity.id
_entity.type
_entity.pdbx_description
1 polymer ?
#
loop_
_entity_poly.entity_id
_entity_poly.type
_entity_poly.pdbx_seq_one_letter_code
_entity_poly.pdbx_strand_id
1 'polypeptide(L)' 'MRFDKFTQKAQAAVLEAQRLAEQSHASTVEPEHLLGALLHQEGGVV' A
#
# COMPACT_ATOMS: atom_id res chain seq x y z
N MET A 1 -3.60 9.21 -9.99
CA MET A 1 -4.86 8.59 -9.52
C MET A 1 -5.65 9.62 -8.71
N ARG A 2 -6.99 9.50 -8.62
CA ARG A 2 -7.82 10.32 -7.73
C ARG A 2 -7.81 9.78 -6.31
N PHE A 3 -6.73 10.06 -5.58
CA PHE A 3 -6.44 9.48 -4.28
C PHE A 3 -7.45 9.90 -3.19
N ASP A 4 -8.00 11.11 -3.34
CA ASP A 4 -9.06 11.71 -2.54
C ASP A 4 -10.35 10.88 -2.48
N LYS A 5 -10.57 9.99 -3.46
CA LYS A 5 -11.76 9.14 -3.52
C LYS A 5 -11.62 7.81 -2.80
N PHE A 6 -10.43 7.49 -2.30
CA PHE A 6 -10.22 6.26 -1.56
C PHE A 6 -10.57 6.44 -0.09
N THR A 7 -10.89 5.33 0.58
CA THR A 7 -11.00 5.32 2.04
C THR A 7 -9.66 5.74 2.65
N GLN A 8 -9.68 6.25 3.88
CA GLN A 8 -8.43 6.61 4.56
C GLN A 8 -7.51 5.39 4.73
N LYS A 9 -8.07 4.19 4.92
CA LYS A 9 -7.31 2.94 5.00
C LYS A 9 -6.67 2.55 3.68
N ALA A 10 -7.36 2.70 2.54
CA ALA A 10 -6.80 2.51 1.20
C ALA A 10 -5.70 3.50 0.86
N GLN A 11 -5.85 4.75 1.27
CA GLN A 11 -4.77 5.72 1.14
C GLN A 11 -3.54 5.31 1.95
N ALA A 12 -3.73 4.86 3.20
CA ALA A 12 -2.64 4.38 4.04
C ALA A 12 -1.94 3.13 3.48
N ALA A 13 -2.69 2.17 2.94
CA ALA A 13 -2.07 0.97 2.37
C ALA A 13 -1.26 1.25 1.11
N VAL A 14 -1.67 2.20 0.26
CA VAL A 14 -0.87 2.58 -0.90
C VAL A 14 0.43 3.30 -0.48
N LEU A 15 0.41 4.08 0.60
CA LEU A 15 1.63 4.67 1.16
C LEU A 15 2.55 3.58 1.72
N GLU A 16 2.00 2.61 2.44
CA GLU A 16 2.78 1.49 2.97
C GLU A 16 3.36 0.60 1.86
N ALA A 17 2.62 0.40 0.76
CA ALA A 17 3.10 -0.30 -0.43
C ALA A 17 4.32 0.39 -1.07
N GLN A 18 4.38 1.73 -1.05
CA GLN A 18 5.55 2.48 -1.50
C GLN A 18 6.75 2.22 -0.60
N ARG A 19 6.55 2.23 0.72
CA ARG A 19 7.60 1.91 1.70
C ARG A 19 8.15 0.48 1.52
N LEU A 20 7.27 -0.48 1.24
CA LEU A 20 7.65 -1.87 0.97
C LEU A 20 8.43 -2.01 -0.35
N ALA A 21 8.06 -1.25 -1.40
CA ALA A 21 8.80 -1.23 -2.66
C ALA A 21 10.22 -0.63 -2.49
N GLU A 22 10.36 0.43 -1.69
CA GLU A 22 11.68 1.00 -1.39
C GLU A 22 12.58 0.00 -0.64
N GLN A 23 12.01 -0.75 0.30
CA GLN A 23 12.72 -1.78 1.07
C GLN A 23 13.14 -2.99 0.24
N SER A 24 12.33 -3.36 -0.75
CA SER A 24 12.68 -4.42 -1.70
C SER A 24 13.62 -3.93 -2.81
N HIS A 25 14.05 -2.66 -2.77
CA HIS A 25 14.81 -2.01 -3.83
C HIS A 25 14.12 -2.04 -5.20
N ALA A 26 12.79 -2.16 -5.21
CA ALA A 26 11.98 -2.04 -6.41
C ALA A 26 11.85 -0.56 -6.81
N SER A 27 12.04 -0.26 -8.09
CA SER A 27 11.88 1.11 -8.62
C SER A 27 10.42 1.57 -8.69
N THR A 28 9.48 0.63 -8.58
CA THR A 28 8.04 0.83 -8.73
C THR A 28 7.28 -0.02 -7.73
N VAL A 29 6.08 0.45 -7.36
CA VAL A 29 5.16 -0.34 -6.55
C VAL A 29 4.55 -1.44 -7.42
N GLU A 30 5.01 -2.65 -7.22
CA GLU A 30 4.40 -3.86 -7.79
C GLU A 30 3.23 -4.40 -6.93
N PRO A 31 2.32 -5.22 -7.49
CA PRO A 31 1.13 -5.73 -6.80
C PRO A 31 1.42 -6.45 -5.47
N GLU A 32 2.55 -7.15 -5.37
CA GLU A 32 2.99 -7.84 -4.15
C GLU A 32 3.24 -6.88 -2.98
N HIS A 33 3.71 -5.66 -3.22
CA HIS A 33 3.92 -4.66 -2.17
C HIS A 33 2.58 -4.17 -1.64
N LEU A 34 1.63 -3.91 -2.54
CA LEU A 34 0.28 -3.56 -2.13
C LEU A 34 -0.34 -4.71 -1.35
N LEU A 35 -0.32 -5.93 -1.88
CA LEU A 35 -0.86 -7.11 -1.18
C LEU A 35 -0.23 -7.28 0.21
N GLY A 36 1.09 -7.12 0.33
CA GLY A 36 1.80 -7.14 1.60
C GLY A 36 1.28 -6.08 2.57
N ALA A 37 1.12 -4.84 2.11
CA ALA A 37 0.55 -3.76 2.91
C ALA A 37 -0.90 -4.05 3.34
N LEU A 38 -1.74 -4.62 2.46
CA LEU A 38 -3.13 -4.97 2.78
C LEU A 38 -3.20 -6.08 3.84
N LEU A 39 -2.37 -7.12 3.72
CA LEU A 39 -2.37 -8.28 4.63
C LEU A 39 -1.86 -7.94 6.03
N HIS A 40 -0.91 -7.01 6.14
CA HIS A 40 -0.33 -6.60 7.43
C HIS A 40 -1.02 -5.40 8.06
N GLN A 41 -2.03 -4.82 7.40
CA GLN A 41 -2.80 -3.72 7.98
C GLN A 41 -3.59 -4.22 9.20
N GLU A 42 -3.28 -3.68 10.37
CA GLU A 42 -3.94 -4.03 11.62
C GLU A 42 -5.42 -3.62 11.61
N GLY A 43 -6.31 -4.54 12.04
CA GLY A 43 -7.76 -4.35 11.86
C GLY A 43 -8.17 -4.29 10.38
N GLY A 44 -7.45 -5.05 9.55
CA GLY A 44 -7.48 -5.00 8.09
C GLY A 44 -8.87 -5.09 7.49
N VAL A 45 -9.26 -3.98 6.87
CA VAL A 45 -10.08 -3.87 5.67
C VAL A 45 -9.58 -2.57 5.11
N VAL A 46 -8.81 -2.69 4.04
CA VAL A 46 -8.34 -1.54 3.31
C VAL A 46 -9.47 -1.04 2.43
#